data_AF-A0A1C1YVT1-F1
#
_entry.id   AF-A0A1C1YVT1-F1
#
_cell.length_a   1.000
_cell.length_b   1.000
_cell.length_c   1.000
_cell.angle_alpha   90.00
_cell.angle_beta   90.00
_cell.angle_gamma   90.00
#
_symmetry.space_group_name_H-M   'P 1'
#
loop_
_entity.id
_entity.type
_entity.pdbx_description
1 polymer ?
#
loop_
_entity_poly.entity_id
_entity_poly.type
_entity_poly.pdbx_seq_one_letter_code
_entity_poly.pdbx_strand_id
1 'polypeptide(L)'
;MAKRGGKAGFSEGGQAAYGLASEPREEPMLDRVKLGEGGRLVIPAAMREALGVKPGDEMALEVVDGELRIKSYRAVIREIQAEFNTLVPEGVDVVGDFLRERREEQARADARLDRLNREGMRQKDGSE
;
A
#
# COMPACT_ATOMS: atom_id res chain seq x y z
N MET A 1 -25.95 -50.86 7.10
CA MET A 1 -26.30 -49.44 7.37
C MET A 1 -25.68 -49.10 8.72
N ALA A 2 -24.90 -48.05 8.97
CA ALA A 2 -24.62 -46.84 8.23
C ALA A 2 -23.18 -46.36 8.56
N LYS A 3 -22.50 -45.84 7.54
CA LYS A 3 -21.25 -45.07 7.58
C LYS A 3 -21.55 -43.69 8.18
N ARG A 4 -20.72 -43.15 9.08
CA ARG A 4 -20.57 -41.72 9.45
C ARG A 4 -19.48 -41.62 10.53
N GLY A 5 -18.54 -40.67 10.54
CA GLY A 5 -18.34 -39.48 9.73
C GLY A 5 -16.85 -39.11 9.76
N GLY A 6 -16.42 -38.42 8.71
CA GLY A 6 -15.03 -38.08 8.43
C GLY A 6 -14.39 -37.22 9.52
N LYS A 7 -13.07 -37.40 9.68
CA LYS A 7 -12.22 -36.49 10.46
C LYS A 7 -12.41 -35.08 9.94
N ALA A 8 -12.86 -34.20 10.82
CA ALA A 8 -13.03 -32.78 10.56
C ALA A 8 -11.72 -32.18 10.04
N GLY A 9 -11.88 -31.31 9.05
CA GLY A 9 -10.80 -30.70 8.30
C GLY A 9 -9.88 -29.83 9.15
N PHE A 10 -8.72 -29.57 8.54
CA PHE A 10 -7.86 -28.42 8.73
C PHE A 10 -8.53 -27.25 9.48
N SER A 11 -8.15 -27.05 10.74
CA SER A 11 -8.47 -25.83 11.47
C SER A 11 -7.48 -24.75 11.05
N GLU A 12 -7.93 -23.83 10.20
CA GLU A 12 -7.23 -22.59 9.95
C GLU A 12 -7.40 -21.73 11.21
N GLY A 13 -6.47 -21.85 12.15
CA GLY A 13 -6.34 -20.86 13.21
C GLY A 13 -6.17 -19.52 12.51
N GLY A 14 -7.16 -18.64 12.68
CA GLY A 14 -7.14 -17.31 12.07
C GLY A 14 -5.76 -16.68 12.31
N GLN A 15 -5.12 -16.23 11.23
CA GLN A 15 -3.83 -15.56 11.32
C GLN A 15 -3.97 -14.46 12.38
N ALA A 16 -3.13 -14.52 13.42
CA ALA A 16 -3.08 -13.49 14.43
C ALA A 16 -2.98 -12.14 13.73
N ALA A 17 -3.91 -11.24 14.07
CA ALA A 17 -4.05 -9.95 13.44
C ALA A 17 -2.66 -9.30 13.32
N TYR A 18 -2.31 -8.94 12.08
CA TYR A 18 -1.11 -8.19 11.76
C TYR A 18 -1.12 -6.95 12.66
N GLY A 19 -0.23 -6.90 13.64
CA GLY A 19 -0.08 -5.75 14.52
C GLY A 19 0.31 -4.53 13.67
N LEU A 20 -0.69 -3.80 13.22
CA LEU A 20 -0.56 -2.48 12.62
C LEU A 20 0.03 -1.58 13.69
N ALA A 21 1.24 -1.10 13.42
CA ALA A 21 1.95 -0.05 14.16
C ALA A 21 1.94 -0.25 15.69
N SER A 22 3.07 -0.72 16.22
CA SER A 22 3.40 -0.47 17.62
C SER A 22 3.14 1.01 17.92
N GLU A 23 2.34 1.28 18.95
CA GLU A 23 2.19 2.62 19.53
C GLU A 23 3.59 3.25 19.64
N PRO A 24 3.76 4.54 19.25
CA PRO A 24 5.05 5.19 19.30
C PRO A 24 5.58 5.08 20.74
N ARG A 25 6.71 4.36 20.89
CA ARG A 25 7.36 4.23 22.18
C ARG A 25 7.86 5.61 22.61
N GLU A 26 7.48 6.04 23.81
CA GLU A 26 7.96 7.31 24.38
C GLU A 26 9.47 7.29 24.65
N GLU A 27 10.02 6.11 24.99
CA GLU A 27 11.46 5.94 25.20
C GLU A 27 12.14 5.28 23.99
N PRO A 28 13.26 5.86 23.50
CA PRO A 28 14.00 5.31 22.37
C PRO A 28 14.68 3.99 22.76
N MET A 29 14.58 2.99 21.89
CA MET A 29 15.38 1.77 22.02
C MET A 29 16.83 2.08 21.62
N LEU A 30 17.77 1.91 22.56
CA LEU A 30 19.20 2.08 22.32
C LEU A 30 19.94 0.76 22.52
N ASP A 31 20.75 0.38 21.53
CA ASP A 31 21.65 -0.78 21.62
C ASP A 31 22.95 -0.46 20.89
N ARG A 32 24.06 -1.00 21.37
CA ARG A 32 25.39 -0.77 20.79
C ARG A 32 25.70 -1.87 19.79
N VAL A 33 25.66 -1.52 18.52
CA VAL A 33 26.06 -2.40 17.42
C VAL A 33 27.44 -2.04 16.89
N LYS A 34 28.18 -3.03 16.37
CA LYS A 34 29.43 -2.80 15.64
C LYS A 34 29.14 -2.69 14.16
N LEU A 35 29.85 -1.79 13.47
CA LEU A 35 29.87 -1.74 12.02
C LEU A 35 30.76 -2.88 11.51
N GLY A 36 30.16 -3.81 10.78
CA GLY A 36 30.87 -4.91 10.14
C GLY A 36 31.59 -4.48 8.86
N GLU A 37 32.32 -5.41 8.28
CA GLU A 37 33.02 -5.20 7.00
C GLU A 37 32.05 -4.82 5.87
N GLY A 38 32.47 -3.87 5.05
CA GLY A 38 31.65 -3.34 3.96
C GLY A 38 30.48 -2.47 4.41
N GLY A 39 30.50 -1.94 5.64
CA GLY A 39 29.48 -1.00 6.13
C GLY A 39 28.17 -1.64 6.57
N ARG A 40 28.17 -2.96 6.85
CA ARG A 40 26.97 -3.67 7.29
C ARG A 40 26.74 -3.46 8.78
N LEU A 41 25.51 -3.15 9.17
CA LEU A 41 25.06 -3.14 10.56
C LEU A 41 23.95 -4.17 10.75
N VAL A 42 23.91 -4.80 11.92
CA VAL A 42 22.86 -5.76 12.28
C VAL A 42 21.86 -5.04 13.18
N ILE A 43 20.59 -5.01 12.76
CA ILE A 43 19.50 -4.50 13.60
C ILE A 43 19.10 -5.62 14.57
N PRO A 44 19.21 -5.43 15.90
CA PRO A 44 18.80 -6.42 16.90
C PRO A 44 17.34 -6.84 16.76
N ALA A 45 17.03 -8.07 17.17
CA ALA A 45 15.71 -8.67 16.96
C ALA A 45 14.56 -7.81 17.53
N ALA A 46 14.71 -7.33 18.78
CA ALA A 46 13.70 -6.49 19.43
C ALA A 46 13.44 -5.17 18.67
N MET A 47 14.48 -4.58 18.06
CA MET A 47 14.32 -3.36 17.26
C MET A 47 13.64 -3.65 15.92
N ARG A 48 13.93 -4.80 15.28
CA ARG A 48 13.22 -5.21 14.05
C ARG A 48 11.73 -5.40 14.30
N GLU A 49 11.37 -6.03 15.41
CA GLU A 49 9.98 -6.20 15.84
C GLU A 49 9.31 -4.86 16.11
N ALA A 50 9.99 -3.95 16.82
CA ALA A 50 9.49 -2.61 17.08
C ALA A 50 9.26 -1.80 15.79
N LEU A 51 10.12 -1.96 14.79
CA LEU A 51 9.98 -1.34 13.46
C LEU A 51 8.94 -2.05 12.57
N GLY A 52 8.49 -3.25 12.96
CA GLY A 52 7.54 -4.06 12.20
C GLY A 52 8.10 -4.57 10.87
N VAL A 53 9.42 -4.81 10.78
CA VAL A 53 10.11 -5.16 9.52
C VAL A 53 10.55 -6.62 9.49
N LYS A 54 10.51 -7.21 8.30
CA LYS A 54 10.91 -8.60 8.02
C LYS A 54 12.10 -8.63 7.05
N PRO A 55 12.86 -9.74 7.02
CA PRO A 55 13.88 -9.93 5.99
C PRO A 55 13.28 -9.79 4.59
N GLY A 56 13.89 -8.96 3.75
CA GLY A 56 13.41 -8.65 2.41
C GLY A 56 12.56 -7.38 2.31
N ASP A 57 12.16 -6.78 3.43
CA ASP A 57 11.48 -5.48 3.40
C ASP A 57 12.44 -4.35 3.00
N GLU A 58 11.91 -3.38 2.26
CA GLU A 58 12.65 -2.17 1.90
C GLU A 58 12.70 -1.17 3.06
N MET A 59 13.89 -0.59 3.24
CA MET A 59 14.19 0.36 4.31
C MET A 59 14.62 1.71 3.70
N ALA A 60 14.11 2.79 4.27
CA ALA A 60 14.58 4.14 3.97
C ALA A 60 15.65 4.53 5.01
N LEU A 61 16.78 5.04 4.51
CA LEU A 61 17.88 5.55 5.32
C LEU A 61 18.04 7.03 5.01
N GLU A 62 18.05 7.87 6.03
CA GLU A 62 18.29 9.29 5.93
C GLU A 62 19.30 9.72 6.99
N VAL A 63 20.17 10.68 6.65
CA VAL A 63 21.10 11.28 7.62
C VAL A 63 20.59 12.67 7.95
N VAL A 64 20.25 12.90 9.22
CA VAL A 64 19.72 14.18 9.71
C VAL A 64 20.49 14.55 10.97
N ASP A 65 21.08 15.74 11.01
CA ASP A 65 21.86 16.25 12.15
C ASP A 65 23.00 15.33 12.62
N GLY A 66 23.57 14.55 11.70
CA GLY A 66 24.63 13.57 12.01
C GLY A 66 24.12 12.22 12.51
N GLU A 67 22.80 12.01 12.58
CA GLU A 67 22.17 10.75 12.96
C GLU A 67 21.68 9.98 11.73
N LEU A 68 21.98 8.68 11.67
CA LEU A 68 21.37 7.79 10.69
C LEU A 68 19.99 7.36 11.18
N ARG A 69 18.93 7.91 10.58
CA ARG A 69 17.56 7.49 10.83
C ARG A 69 17.18 6.40 9.85
N ILE A 70 16.62 5.32 10.38
CA ILE A 70 16.21 4.15 9.61
C ILE A 70 14.71 3.98 9.80
N LYS A 71 13.96 4.01 8.70
CA LYS A 71 12.50 3.82 8.67
C LYS A 71 12.16 2.66 7.74
N SER A 72 11.06 1.95 8.00
CA SER A 72 10.51 1.06 6.98
C SER A 72 9.93 1.90 5.84
N TYR A 73 10.02 1.44 4.60
CA TYR A 73 9.50 2.22 3.47
C TYR A 73 8.00 2.49 3.60
N ARG A 74 7.24 1.55 4.19
CA ARG A 74 5.83 1.73 4.51
C ARG A 74 5.57 2.82 5.54
N ALA A 75 6.47 3.03 6.50
CA ALA A 75 6.35 4.11 7.46
C ALA A 75 6.53 5.47 6.79
N VAL A 76 7.51 5.59 5.88
CA VAL A 76 7.72 6.81 5.08
C VAL A 76 6.47 7.15 4.27
N ILE A 77 5.87 6.17 3.59
CA ILE A 77 4.63 6.39 2.84
C ILE A 77 3.51 6.91 3.76
N ARG A 78 3.35 6.33 4.96
CA ARG A 78 2.32 6.79 5.91
C ARG A 78 2.57 8.20 6.42
N GLU A 79 3.82 8.55 6.69
CA GLU A 79 4.22 9.90 7.14
C GLU A 79 3.88 10.93 6.06
N ILE A 80 4.27 10.67 4.82
CA ILE A 80 3.94 11.52 3.67
C ILE A 80 2.41 11.60 3.49
N GLN A 81 1.69 10.48 3.54
CA GLN A 81 0.22 10.49 3.43
C GLN A 81 -0.43 11.32 4.53
N ALA A 82 0.05 11.23 5.78
CA ALA A 82 -0.46 12.02 6.88
C ALA A 82 -0.20 13.52 6.68
N GLU A 83 0.99 13.89 6.23
CA GLU A 83 1.35 15.27 5.90
C GLU A 83 0.45 15.84 4.81
N PHE A 84 0.28 15.14 3.70
CA PHE A 84 -0.58 15.58 2.59
C PHE A 84 -2.06 15.63 2.97
N ASN A 85 -2.54 14.74 3.85
CA ASN A 85 -3.92 14.80 4.33
C ASN A 85 -4.25 16.11 5.07
N THR A 86 -3.26 16.80 5.64
CA THR A 86 -3.48 18.13 6.25
C THR A 86 -3.84 19.22 5.23
N LEU A 87 -3.52 18.99 3.96
CA LEU A 87 -3.81 19.92 2.86
C LEU A 87 -5.19 19.67 2.24
N VAL A 88 -5.84 18.56 2.56
CA VAL A 88 -7.16 18.20 2.02
C VAL A 88 -8.25 18.85 2.89
N PRO A 89 -9.17 19.64 2.30
CA PRO A 89 -10.29 20.19 3.06
C PRO A 89 -11.18 19.10 3.66
N GLU A 90 -11.76 19.37 4.83
CA GLU A 90 -12.64 18.42 5.51
C GLU A 90 -13.83 18.00 4.63
N GLY A 91 -14.14 16.70 4.64
CA GLY A 91 -15.26 16.14 3.90
C GLY A 91 -15.06 15.99 2.39
N VAL A 92 -13.88 16.32 1.86
CA VAL A 92 -13.56 16.16 0.42
C VAL A 92 -12.95 14.78 0.16
N ASP A 93 -13.63 13.97 -0.64
CA ASP A 93 -13.08 12.73 -1.20
C ASP A 93 -12.39 13.01 -2.54
N VAL A 94 -11.14 13.47 -2.48
CA VAL A 94 -10.33 13.81 -3.66
C VAL A 94 -10.21 12.64 -4.63
N VAL A 95 -10.08 11.42 -4.11
CA VAL A 95 -9.93 10.22 -4.93
C VAL A 95 -11.25 9.86 -5.59
N GLY A 96 -12.35 9.86 -4.83
CA GLY A 96 -13.69 9.62 -5.36
C GLY A 96 -14.09 10.63 -6.43
N ASP A 97 -13.80 11.91 -6.21
CA ASP A 97 -14.05 12.99 -7.17
C ASP A 97 -13.26 12.79 -8.46
N PHE A 98 -11.96 12.52 -8.36
CA PHE A 98 -11.11 12.22 -9.51
C PHE A 98 -11.59 10.97 -10.27
N LEU A 99 -11.90 9.89 -9.57
CA LEU A 99 -12.38 8.66 -10.20
C LEU A 99 -13.73 8.85 -10.89
N ARG A 100 -14.62 9.65 -10.32
CA ARG A 100 -15.91 10.01 -10.94
C ARG A 100 -15.67 10.76 -12.25
N GLU A 101 -14.83 11.79 -12.22
CA GLU A 101 -14.46 12.55 -13.42
C GLU A 101 -13.88 11.64 -14.51
N ARG A 102 -12.95 10.75 -14.15
CA ARG A 102 -12.35 9.80 -15.09
C ARG A 102 -13.36 8.85 -15.72
N ARG A 103 -14.33 8.36 -14.95
CA ARG A 103 -15.40 7.49 -15.47
C ARG A 103 -16.34 8.24 -16.40
N GLU A 104 -16.69 9.49 -16.08
CA GLU A 104 -17.52 10.34 -16.94
C GLU A 104 -16.82 10.71 -18.24
N GLU A 105 -15.52 10.96 -18.19
CA GLU A 105 -14.69 11.21 -19.37
C GLU A 105 -14.65 9.97 -20.28
N GLN A 106 -14.44 8.78 -19.71
CA GLN A 106 -14.49 7.51 -20.45
C GLN A 106 -15.85 7.27 -21.11
N ALA A 107 -16.95 7.44 -20.37
CA ALA A 107 -18.29 7.27 -20.93
C ALA A 107 -18.58 8.23 -22.10
N ARG A 108 -18.09 9.48 -22.01
CA ARG A 108 -18.20 10.46 -23.10
C ARG A 108 -17.36 10.05 -24.32
N ALA A 109 -16.18 9.48 -24.11
CA ALA A 109 -15.32 8.99 -25.18
C ALA A 109 -15.97 7.79 -25.91
N ASP A 110 -16.48 6.82 -25.15
CA ASP A 110 -17.15 5.63 -25.69
C ASP A 110 -18.38 6.02 -26.51
N ALA A 111 -19.25 6.90 -25.97
CA ALA A 111 -20.42 7.39 -26.69
C ALA A 111 -20.07 8.12 -28.00
N ARG A 112 -18.94 8.83 -28.02
CA ARG A 112 -18.43 9.49 -29.23
C ARG A 112 -17.96 8.46 -30.26
N LEU A 113 -17.25 7.43 -29.82
CA LEU A 113 -16.77 6.35 -30.67
C LEU A 113 -17.95 5.59 -31.31
N ASP A 114 -18.95 5.24 -30.50
CA ASP A 114 -20.17 4.55 -30.96
C ASP A 114 -20.96 5.37 -31.98
N ARG A 115 -20.98 6.70 -31.80
CA ARG A 115 -21.60 7.60 -32.77
C ARG A 115 -20.85 7.58 -34.12
N LEU A 116 -19.53 7.73 -34.10
CA LEU A 116 -18.71 7.71 -35.32
C LEU A 116 -18.80 6.36 -36.04
N ASN A 117 -18.81 5.26 -35.30
CA ASN A 117 -19.00 3.92 -35.85
C ASN A 117 -20.36 3.79 -36.57
N ARG A 118 -21.44 4.29 -35.97
CA ARG A 118 -22.77 4.29 -36.61
C ARG A 118 -22.83 5.16 -37.86
N GLU A 119 -22.22 6.35 -37.83
CA GLU A 119 -22.17 7.25 -38.98
C GLU A 119 -21.34 6.64 -40.14
N GLY A 120 -20.22 5.98 -39.82
CA GLY A 120 -19.39 5.28 -40.80
C GLY A 120 -20.06 4.06 -41.44
N MET A 121 -20.82 3.27 -40.68
CA MET A 121 -21.58 2.13 -41.23
C MET A 121 -22.64 2.59 -42.23
N ARG A 122 -23.34 3.70 -41.95
CA ARG A 122 -24.34 4.28 -42.87
C ARG A 122 -23.74 4.77 -44.19
N GLN A 123 -22.50 5.24 -44.18
CA GLN A 123 -21.81 5.67 -45.41
C GLN A 123 -21.37 4.49 -46.27
N LYS A 124 -21.03 3.34 -45.67
CA LYS A 124 -20.69 2.11 -46.40
C LYS A 124 -21.91 1.52 -47.12
N ASP A 125 -23.05 1.42 -46.43
CA ASP A 125 -24.27 0.81 -46.98
C ASP A 125 -24.91 1.63 -48.13
N GLY A 126 -24.56 2.91 -48.27
CA GLY A 126 -25.02 3.79 -49.36
C GLY A 126 -24.06 3.88 -50.55
N SER A 127 -23.00 3.08 -50.58
CA SER A 127 -21.95 3.09 -51.62
C SER A 127 -21.84 1.81 -52.45
N GLU A 128 -22.82 0.91 -52.34
CA GLU A 128 -23.10 -0.19 -53.29
C GLU A 128 -24.26 0.19 -54.23
#